data_AF-R7TTD9-F1
#
_entry.id   AF-R7TTD9-F1
#
_cell.length_a   1.000
_cell.length_b   1.000
_cell.length_c   1.000
_cell.angle_alpha   90.00
_cell.angle_beta   90.00
_cell.angle_gamma   90.00
#
_symmetry.space_group_name_H-M   'P 1'
#
loop_
_entity.id
_entity.type
_entity.pdbx_description
1 polymer ?
#
loop_
_entity_poly.entity_id
_entity_poly.type
_entity_poly.pdbx_seq_one_letter_code
_entity_poly.pdbx_strand_id
1 'polypeptide(L)'
;MANADAVRTLLELGAQPDPVNSAGQTPLHLAAVHDLTGRCVKHLLTHGANLNSRDALYGETALHKAVKTEMLCVVEFLVKAGADVNAQDHAGNTPAHTAATHTSDLHVWNVLMMSNGDPNIKNRNGETVMAAAQRAKNLEGVAVLKQNFPSW
;
A
#
# COMPACT_ATOMS: atom_id res chain seq x y z
N MET A 1 -14.74 13.38 1.61
CA MET A 1 -13.61 13.53 2.56
C MET A 1 -13.80 12.50 3.68
N ALA A 2 -12.78 11.73 4.04
CA ALA A 2 -12.90 10.76 5.14
C ALA A 2 -13.19 11.49 6.48
N ASN A 3 -14.11 10.94 7.29
CA ASN A 3 -14.50 11.54 8.57
C ASN A 3 -13.98 10.69 9.74
N ALA A 4 -12.84 11.09 10.29
CA ALA A 4 -12.17 10.37 11.36
C ALA A 4 -12.96 10.36 12.67
N ASP A 5 -13.70 11.42 12.99
CA ASP A 5 -14.50 11.48 14.22
C ASP A 5 -15.69 10.53 14.18
N ALA A 6 -16.35 10.42 13.01
CA ALA A 6 -17.40 9.43 12.81
C ALA A 6 -16.85 8.01 12.90
N VAL A 7 -15.69 7.72 12.26
CA VAL A 7 -15.03 6.41 12.35
C VAL A 7 -14.68 6.06 13.79
N ARG A 8 -14.05 6.99 14.53
CA ARG A 8 -13.73 6.78 15.95
C ARG A 8 -14.97 6.46 16.77
N THR A 9 -16.01 7.28 16.64
CA THR A 9 -17.25 7.13 17.42
C THR A 9 -17.91 5.78 17.15
N LEU A 10 -17.99 5.35 15.88
CA LEU A 10 -18.57 4.05 15.53
C LEU A 10 -17.78 2.89 16.15
N LEU A 11 -16.44 2.94 16.10
CA LEU A 11 -15.58 1.91 16.68
C LEU A 11 -15.69 1.86 18.22
N GLU A 12 -15.74 3.01 18.88
CA GLU A 12 -15.96 3.12 20.33
C GLU A 12 -17.34 2.59 20.76
N LEU A 13 -18.34 2.67 19.89
CA LEU A 13 -19.66 2.07 20.09
C LEU A 13 -19.72 0.56 19.75
N GLY A 14 -18.58 -0.05 19.43
CA GLY A 14 -18.48 -1.49 19.17
C GLY A 14 -18.72 -1.91 17.72
N ALA A 15 -18.67 -0.98 16.76
CA ALA A 15 -18.64 -1.35 15.35
C ALA A 15 -17.41 -2.21 15.05
N GLN A 16 -17.56 -3.22 14.20
CA GLN A 16 -16.45 -4.06 13.76
C GLN A 16 -15.48 -3.23 12.89
N PRO A 17 -14.16 -3.43 13.02
CA PRO A 17 -13.16 -2.65 12.29
C PRO A 17 -12.96 -3.10 10.83
N ASP A 18 -13.29 -4.36 10.49
CA ASP A 18 -13.06 -4.96 9.16
C ASP A 18 -14.32 -5.45 8.40
N PRO A 19 -15.49 -4.78 8.45
CA PRO A 19 -16.60 -5.16 7.58
C PRO A 19 -16.20 -4.93 6.12
N VAL A 20 -16.55 -5.86 5.24
CA VAL A 20 -16.23 -5.73 3.81
C VAL A 20 -17.42 -5.25 3.00
N ASN A 21 -17.18 -4.38 2.02
CA ASN A 21 -18.18 -4.05 1.00
C ASN A 21 -18.28 -5.16 -0.07
N SER A 22 -19.10 -4.96 -1.10
CA SER A 22 -19.27 -5.93 -2.20
C SER A 22 -18.00 -6.21 -3.02
N ALA A 23 -17.00 -5.33 -2.96
CA ALA A 23 -15.69 -5.51 -3.58
C ALA A 23 -14.67 -6.19 -2.63
N GLY A 24 -15.10 -6.61 -1.43
CA GLY A 24 -14.22 -7.18 -0.42
C GLY A 24 -13.34 -6.14 0.29
N GLN A 25 -13.61 -4.85 0.12
CA GLN A 25 -12.79 -3.79 0.72
C GLN A 25 -13.21 -3.54 2.17
N THR A 26 -12.25 -3.60 3.08
CA THR A 26 -12.41 -3.15 4.47
C THR A 26 -12.38 -1.61 4.57
N PRO A 27 -12.80 -1.01 5.71
CA PRO A 27 -12.66 0.42 5.92
C PRO A 27 -11.22 0.91 5.77
N LEU A 28 -10.23 0.06 6.08
CA LEU A 28 -8.81 0.39 5.93
C LEU A 28 -8.41 0.60 4.47
N HIS A 29 -8.95 -0.19 3.54
CA HIS A 29 -8.75 0.03 2.09
C HIS A 29 -9.33 1.37 1.65
N LEU A 30 -10.52 1.73 2.14
CA LEU A 30 -11.18 2.99 1.81
C LEU A 30 -10.44 4.19 2.42
N ALA A 31 -9.99 4.07 3.66
CA ALA A 31 -9.16 5.07 4.32
C ALA A 31 -7.86 5.27 3.54
N ALA A 32 -7.25 4.20 3.01
CA ALA A 32 -6.01 4.31 2.26
C ALA A 32 -6.09 5.16 0.98
N VAL A 33 -7.30 5.33 0.45
CA VAL A 33 -7.58 6.13 -0.76
C VAL A 33 -8.09 7.54 -0.42
N HIS A 34 -8.76 7.71 0.73
CA HIS A 34 -9.55 8.91 1.01
C HIS A 34 -9.15 9.67 2.28
N ASP A 35 -8.27 9.12 3.13
CA ASP A 35 -7.81 9.74 4.37
C ASP A 35 -6.48 10.47 4.18
N LEU A 36 -6.59 11.75 3.83
CA LEU A 36 -5.43 12.64 3.66
C LEU A 36 -4.59 12.80 4.94
N THR A 37 -5.15 12.48 6.12
CA THR A 37 -4.52 12.76 7.42
C THR A 37 -3.99 11.51 8.13
N GLY A 38 -4.32 10.31 7.65
CA GLY A 38 -4.03 9.04 8.34
C GLY A 38 -4.79 8.83 9.67
N ARG A 39 -5.73 9.71 10.03
CA ARG A 39 -6.49 9.60 11.30
C ARG A 39 -7.48 8.45 11.29
N CYS A 40 -8.18 8.22 10.18
CA CYS A 40 -9.04 7.05 10.01
C CYS A 40 -8.21 5.78 10.08
N VAL A 41 -7.06 5.75 9.38
CA VAL A 41 -6.11 4.62 9.42
C VAL A 41 -5.69 4.32 10.87
N LYS A 42 -5.29 5.36 11.62
CA LYS A 42 -4.92 5.22 13.03
C LYS A 42 -6.05 4.63 13.88
N HIS A 43 -7.27 5.16 13.77
CA HIS A 43 -8.40 4.67 14.57
C HIS A 43 -8.74 3.23 14.24
N LEU A 44 -8.75 2.86 12.96
CA LEU A 44 -9.02 1.49 12.51
C LEU A 44 -7.99 0.50 13.06
N LEU A 45 -6.70 0.79 12.93
CA LEU A 45 -5.64 -0.09 13.44
C LEU A 45 -5.64 -0.19 14.96
N THR A 46 -5.91 0.91 15.67
CA THR A 46 -6.01 0.91 17.14
C THR A 46 -7.16 0.02 17.64
N HIS A 47 -8.22 -0.13 16.84
CA HIS A 47 -9.36 -1.00 17.15
C HIS A 47 -9.26 -2.39 16.52
N GLY A 48 -8.06 -2.79 16.08
CA GLY A 48 -7.79 -4.16 15.64
C GLY A 48 -8.13 -4.46 14.19
N ALA A 49 -8.27 -3.44 13.32
CA ALA A 49 -8.37 -3.67 11.88
C ALA A 49 -7.15 -4.46 11.37
N ASN A 50 -7.39 -5.49 10.57
CA ASN A 50 -6.33 -6.29 9.98
C ASN A 50 -5.63 -5.51 8.86
N LEU A 51 -4.43 -5.05 9.20
CA LEU A 51 -3.53 -4.24 8.36
C LEU A 51 -3.25 -4.85 6.98
N ASN A 52 -3.18 -6.18 6.90
CA ASN A 52 -2.80 -6.92 5.70
C ASN A 52 -3.99 -7.61 5.01
N SER A 53 -5.22 -7.18 5.34
CA SER A 53 -6.42 -7.60 4.61
C SER A 53 -6.26 -7.33 3.11
N ARG A 54 -6.82 -8.22 2.29
CA ARG A 54 -6.77 -8.13 0.84
C ARG A 54 -8.18 -8.00 0.31
N ASP A 55 -8.40 -7.07 -0.61
CA ASP A 55 -9.69 -6.95 -1.26
C ASP A 55 -10.00 -8.18 -2.15
N ALA A 56 -11.28 -8.41 -2.44
CA ALA A 56 -11.70 -9.60 -3.18
C ALA A 56 -11.52 -9.44 -4.70
N LEU A 57 -11.50 -8.22 -5.22
CA LEU A 57 -11.42 -7.97 -6.66
C LEU A 57 -10.00 -8.16 -7.20
N TYR A 58 -9.02 -7.55 -6.55
CA TYR A 58 -7.64 -7.48 -7.02
C TYR A 58 -6.65 -8.11 -6.06
N GLY A 59 -7.08 -8.49 -4.85
CA GLY A 59 -6.18 -9.00 -3.82
C GLY A 59 -5.24 -7.92 -3.30
N GLU A 60 -5.56 -6.65 -3.54
CA GLU A 60 -4.75 -5.50 -3.12
C GLU A 60 -4.93 -5.30 -1.61
N THR A 61 -3.85 -4.99 -0.91
CA THR A 61 -3.89 -4.52 0.48
C THR A 61 -4.12 -3.01 0.55
N ALA A 62 -4.37 -2.48 1.74
CA ALA A 62 -4.43 -1.03 1.96
C ALA A 62 -3.15 -0.31 1.49
N LEU A 63 -1.97 -0.93 1.63
CA LEU A 63 -0.70 -0.34 1.17
C LEU A 63 -0.63 -0.24 -0.36
N HIS A 64 -1.12 -1.24 -1.11
CA HIS A 64 -1.23 -1.14 -2.57
C HIS A 64 -2.09 0.05 -2.99
N LYS A 65 -3.26 0.21 -2.35
CA LYS A 65 -4.17 1.32 -2.65
C LYS A 65 -3.51 2.66 -2.36
N ALA A 66 -2.88 2.82 -1.19
CA ALA A 66 -2.21 4.06 -0.80
C ALA A 66 -1.10 4.46 -1.78
N VAL A 67 -0.28 3.49 -2.22
CA VAL A 67 0.77 3.72 -3.24
C VAL A 67 0.14 4.11 -4.58
N LYS A 68 -0.87 3.38 -5.03
CA LYS A 68 -1.57 3.63 -6.30
C LYS A 68 -2.22 5.01 -6.38
N THR A 69 -2.63 5.55 -5.24
CA THR A 69 -3.27 6.86 -5.13
C THR A 69 -2.32 7.94 -4.61
N GLU A 70 -1.03 7.62 -4.50
CA GLU A 70 0.04 8.55 -4.07
C GLU A 70 -0.24 9.21 -2.71
N MET A 71 -0.91 8.48 -1.81
CA MET A 71 -1.27 8.93 -0.47
C MET A 71 -0.09 8.76 0.48
N LEU A 72 0.94 9.60 0.31
CA LEU A 72 2.22 9.42 0.97
C LEU A 72 2.13 9.33 2.50
N CYS A 73 1.36 10.22 3.15
CA CYS A 73 1.14 10.19 4.59
C CYS A 73 0.58 8.83 5.07
N VAL A 74 -0.27 8.21 4.26
CA VAL A 74 -0.82 6.89 4.55
C VAL A 74 0.20 5.80 4.27
N VAL A 75 0.96 5.88 3.18
CA VAL A 75 2.04 4.92 2.87
C VAL A 75 3.02 4.83 4.05
N GLU A 76 3.53 5.96 4.52
CA GLU A 76 4.42 6.02 5.67
C GLU A 76 3.78 5.43 6.93
N PHE A 77 2.50 5.78 7.19
CA PHE A 77 1.80 5.30 8.36
C PHE A 77 1.64 3.78 8.33
N LEU A 78 1.16 3.22 7.21
CA LEU A 78 0.93 1.78 7.07
C LEU A 78 2.24 1.00 7.19
N VAL A 79 3.31 1.47 6.55
CA VAL A 79 4.64 0.85 6.65
C VAL A 79 5.17 0.91 8.08
N LYS A 80 5.06 2.05 8.76
CA LYS A 80 5.44 2.19 10.17
C LYS A 80 4.60 1.31 11.10
N ALA A 81 3.34 1.06 10.73
CA ALA A 81 2.45 0.16 11.47
C ALA A 81 2.76 -1.34 11.21
N GLY A 82 3.74 -1.66 10.35
CA GLY A 82 4.15 -3.03 10.05
C GLY A 82 3.35 -3.67 8.92
N ALA A 83 2.87 -2.88 7.95
CA ALA A 83 2.23 -3.42 6.76
C ALA A 83 3.22 -4.30 5.99
N ASP A 84 2.73 -5.40 5.44
CA ASP A 84 3.53 -6.27 4.60
C ASP A 84 3.85 -5.57 3.28
N VAL A 85 5.05 -5.00 3.18
CA VAL A 85 5.58 -4.31 1.99
C VAL A 85 5.82 -5.26 0.81
N ASN A 86 5.77 -6.57 1.03
CA ASN A 86 6.00 -7.62 0.05
C ASN A 86 4.72 -8.39 -0.30
N ALA A 87 3.57 -8.00 0.25
CA ALA A 87 2.28 -8.61 -0.05
C ALA A 87 2.04 -8.60 -1.57
N GLN A 88 1.67 -9.74 -2.15
CA GLN A 88 1.46 -9.84 -3.61
C GLN A 88 -0.02 -9.83 -3.96
N ASP A 89 -0.51 -8.90 -4.77
CA ASP A 89 -1.90 -8.88 -5.26
C ASP A 89 -2.28 -10.11 -6.12
N HIS A 90 -3.48 -10.16 -6.71
CA HIS A 90 -3.90 -11.26 -7.61
C HIS A 90 -3.08 -11.36 -8.89
N ALA A 91 -2.38 -10.32 -9.31
CA ALA A 91 -1.43 -10.34 -10.42
C ALA A 91 0.01 -10.66 -9.95
N GLY A 92 0.22 -10.90 -8.66
CA GLY A 92 1.53 -11.13 -8.08
C GLY A 92 2.35 -9.85 -7.85
N ASN A 93 1.78 -8.68 -8.06
CA ASN A 93 2.46 -7.41 -7.87
C ASN A 93 2.58 -7.11 -6.38
N THR A 94 3.76 -6.67 -5.95
CA THR A 94 3.95 -6.07 -4.62
C THR A 94 3.59 -4.58 -4.65
N PRO A 95 3.45 -3.88 -3.51
CA PRO A 95 3.32 -2.43 -3.48
C PRO A 95 4.40 -1.70 -4.29
N ALA A 96 5.63 -2.23 -4.34
CA ALA A 96 6.70 -1.67 -5.15
C ALA A 96 6.46 -1.84 -6.67
N HIS A 97 5.86 -2.95 -7.11
CA HIS A 97 5.40 -3.09 -8.50
C HIS A 97 4.28 -2.10 -8.83
N THR A 98 3.38 -1.84 -7.87
CA THR A 98 2.37 -0.79 -8.01
C THR A 98 3.03 0.58 -8.16
N ALA A 99 4.04 0.90 -7.33
CA ALA A 99 4.80 2.15 -7.43
C ALA A 99 5.44 2.32 -8.82
N ALA A 100 6.04 1.24 -9.35
CA ALA A 100 6.64 1.22 -10.68
C ALA A 100 5.72 1.70 -11.81
N THR A 101 4.42 1.47 -11.68
CA THR A 101 3.43 1.78 -12.73
C THR A 101 2.54 2.98 -12.44
N HIS A 102 2.51 3.47 -11.19
CA HIS A 102 1.54 4.48 -10.76
C HIS A 102 2.16 5.72 -10.12
N THR A 103 3.44 5.74 -9.73
CA THR A 103 4.05 6.93 -9.14
C THR A 103 5.53 7.10 -9.51
N SER A 104 5.94 8.35 -9.71
CA SER A 104 7.34 8.75 -9.83
C SER A 104 7.88 9.36 -8.53
N ASP A 105 7.12 9.31 -7.44
CA ASP A 105 7.52 9.88 -6.15
C ASP A 105 8.63 9.03 -5.52
N LEU A 106 9.85 9.59 -5.54
CA LEU A 106 11.05 9.00 -4.94
C LEU A 106 10.87 8.66 -3.47
N HIS A 107 10.04 9.41 -2.75
CA HIS A 107 9.82 9.19 -1.33
C HIS A 107 8.98 7.93 -1.08
N VAL A 108 7.95 7.68 -1.88
CA VAL A 108 7.22 6.40 -1.83
C VAL A 108 8.16 5.22 -2.11
N TRP A 109 9.02 5.36 -3.12
CA TRP A 109 10.03 4.35 -3.42
C TRP A 109 10.99 4.10 -2.27
N ASN A 110 11.54 5.15 -1.68
CA ASN A 110 12.44 5.04 -0.55
C ASN A 110 11.76 4.38 0.65
N VAL A 111 10.53 4.78 0.98
CA VAL A 111 9.76 4.16 2.07
C VAL A 111 9.59 2.66 1.85
N LEU A 112 9.24 2.23 0.64
CA LEU A 112 9.06 0.81 0.33
C LEU A 112 10.39 0.03 0.35
N MET A 113 11.44 0.56 -0.29
CA MET A 113 12.73 -0.13 -0.41
C MET A 113 13.50 -0.18 0.91
N MET A 114 13.48 0.90 1.70
CA MET A 114 14.18 0.97 2.99
C MET A 114 13.45 0.20 4.11
N SER A 115 12.22 -0.26 3.86
CA SER A 115 11.40 -1.00 4.83
C SER A 115 11.33 -2.49 4.51
N ASN A 116 12.44 -3.10 4.06
CA ASN A 116 12.54 -4.51 3.69
C ASN A 116 11.70 -4.93 2.46
N GLY A 117 11.41 -4.00 1.55
CA GLY A 117 10.86 -4.34 0.24
C GLY A 117 11.86 -5.21 -0.54
N ASP A 118 11.46 -6.44 -0.90
CA ASP A 118 12.27 -7.34 -1.71
C ASP A 118 12.03 -7.06 -3.20
N PRO A 119 13.01 -6.47 -3.90
CA PRO A 119 12.82 -6.12 -5.30
C PRO A 119 12.84 -7.38 -6.20
N ASN A 120 13.35 -8.52 -5.72
CA ASN A 120 13.48 -9.74 -6.51
C ASN A 120 12.19 -10.55 -6.66
N ILE A 121 11.13 -10.19 -5.90
CA ILE A 121 9.82 -10.82 -6.05
C ILE A 121 9.34 -10.61 -7.49
N LYS A 122 8.87 -11.70 -8.10
CA LYS A 122 8.32 -11.67 -9.45
C LYS A 122 6.80 -11.68 -9.40
N ASN A 123 6.18 -10.82 -10.21
CA ASN A 123 4.76 -10.89 -10.47
C ASN A 123 4.41 -12.12 -11.35
N ARG A 124 3.12 -12.32 -11.65
CA ARG A 124 2.67 -13.46 -12.48
C ARG A 124 3.16 -13.42 -13.93
N ASN A 125 3.64 -12.27 -14.41
CA ASN A 125 4.30 -12.15 -15.71
C ASN A 125 5.79 -12.53 -15.65
N GLY A 126 6.32 -12.87 -14.46
CA GLY A 126 7.75 -13.13 -14.25
C GLY A 126 8.60 -11.86 -14.16
N GLU A 127 7.98 -10.68 -14.11
CA GLU A 127 8.67 -9.38 -14.01
C GLU A 127 9.05 -9.12 -12.55
N THR A 128 10.29 -8.67 -12.32
CA THR A 128 10.70 -8.03 -11.06
C THR A 128 10.25 -6.56 -11.04
N VAL A 129 10.40 -5.88 -9.91
CA VAL A 129 10.06 -4.45 -9.81
C VAL A 129 10.91 -3.58 -10.77
N MET A 130 12.19 -3.92 -10.99
CA MET A 130 13.04 -3.22 -11.96
C MET A 130 12.50 -3.38 -13.39
N ALA A 131 12.14 -4.60 -13.79
CA ALA A 131 11.57 -4.85 -15.11
C ALA A 131 10.25 -4.08 -15.30
N ALA A 132 9.39 -4.05 -14.27
CA ALA A 132 8.16 -3.28 -14.29
C ALA A 132 8.41 -1.77 -14.43
N ALA A 133 9.38 -1.21 -13.67
CA ALA A 133 9.73 0.20 -13.73
C ALA A 133 10.32 0.60 -15.09
N GLN A 134 11.18 -0.24 -15.66
CA GLN A 134 11.72 -0.04 -17.01
C GLN A 134 10.62 -0.08 -18.08
N ARG A 135 9.73 -1.08 -18.03
CA ARG A 135 8.59 -1.19 -18.95
C ARG A 135 7.67 0.02 -18.88
N ALA A 136 7.42 0.52 -17.67
CA ALA A 136 6.63 1.72 -17.42
C ALA A 136 7.37 3.04 -17.74
N LYS A 137 8.67 2.98 -18.06
CA LYS A 137 9.56 4.14 -18.24
C LYS A 137 9.64 5.05 -17.00
N ASN A 138 9.53 4.47 -15.81
CA ASN A 138 9.67 5.14 -14.53
C ASN A 138 11.15 5.27 -14.17
N LEU A 139 11.77 6.37 -14.59
CA LEU A 139 13.21 6.59 -14.46
C LEU A 139 13.62 6.78 -12.99
N GLU A 140 12.76 7.40 -12.20
CA GLU A 140 12.91 7.65 -10.78
C GLU A 140 12.96 6.34 -9.99
N GLY A 141 12.02 5.42 -10.26
CA GLY A 141 12.01 4.09 -9.67
C GLY A 141 13.25 3.28 -10.04
N VAL A 142 13.66 3.32 -11.31
CA VAL A 142 14.90 2.68 -11.76
C VAL A 142 16.12 3.26 -11.04
N ALA A 143 16.18 4.57 -10.84
CA ALA A 143 17.28 5.23 -10.14
C ALA A 143 17.35 4.78 -8.66
N VAL A 144 16.22 4.78 -7.94
CA VAL A 144 16.17 4.32 -6.55
C VAL A 144 16.59 2.86 -6.43
N LEU A 145 16.10 2.00 -7.32
CA LEU A 145 16.45 0.58 -7.31
C LEU A 145 17.95 0.36 -7.56
N LYS A 146 18.55 1.04 -8.54
CA LYS A 146 20.00 0.95 -8.79
C LYS A 146 20.84 1.50 -7.63
N GLN A 147 20.36 2.56 -6.98
CA GLN A 147 21.05 3.15 -5.84
C GLN A 147 21.05 2.22 -4.62
N ASN A 148 19.92 1.56 -4.34
CA ASN A 148 19.77 0.71 -3.15
C ASN A 148 20.17 -0.75 -3.39
N PHE A 149 20.18 -1.20 -4.65
CA PHE A 149 20.55 -2.57 -5.05
C PHE A 149 21.54 -2.54 -6.22
N PRO A 150 22.82 -2.20 -5.97
CA PRO A 150 23.82 -1.98 -7.04
C PRO A 150 24.17 -3.22 -7.86
N SER A 151 23.75 -4.40 -7.42
CA SER A 151 23.90 -5.67 -8.14
C SER A 151 22.96 -5.83 -9.34
N TRP A 152 22.15 -4.81 -9.65
CA TRP A 152 21.18 -4.76 -10.75
C TRP A 152 21.53 -3.72 -11.83
#